data_AF-A0A819JXB6-F1
#
_entry.id   AF-A0A819JXB6-F1
#
_cell.length_a   1.000
_cell.length_b   1.000
_cell.length_c   1.000
_cell.angle_alpha   90.00
_cell.angle_beta   90.00
_cell.angle_gamma   90.00
#
_symmetry.space_group_name_H-M   'P 1'
#
loop_
_entity.id
_entity.type
_entity.pdbx_description
1 polymer ?
#
loop_
_entity_poly.entity_id
_entity_poly.type
_entity_poly.pdbx_seq_one_letter_code
_entity_poly.pdbx_strand_id
1 'polypeptide(L)'
;MAKRMRERRTDDEFRSTDNRRRANSHKIERKNNELKTDKNKRRAEVLRTERHNEGFKAQENERRANAHKIERENKEFRKEENEGRAEALRVERQNEEFRAQDNERRLKSLKVKREEEDYKEEERRGNALRLHNTRDKYRNNFDAMKSNYESKIKEGLTHICSCCGGLWFAYSIREYTVEMLAKKGLKKEFIDTVCYLKHEIIELCTTCRKHIMSNKIPNIALSNGLAFYKIPDCLKILTELEERLISPRIPFMVIRTLGFSKQFGLKGNLVNVPMNVDTNVSILPRSFRDTYTIQLKLMRQMKNKNAFIYETIRPKVVHTAVKYLK
;
A
#
# COMPACT_ATOMS: atom_id res chain seq x y z
N MET A 1 12.75 85.86 -14.17
CA MET A 1 11.85 85.24 -13.16
C MET A 1 12.57 84.33 -12.16
N ALA A 2 13.45 83.41 -12.61
CA ALA A 2 14.13 82.46 -11.71
C ALA A 2 15.06 83.09 -10.66
N LYS A 3 15.73 84.22 -10.97
CA LYS A 3 16.62 84.94 -10.04
C LYS A 3 15.86 85.54 -8.83
N ARG A 4 14.77 86.27 -9.10
CA ARG A 4 13.82 86.77 -8.08
C ARG A 4 13.19 85.68 -7.20
N MET A 5 12.94 84.49 -7.75
CA MET A 5 12.43 83.34 -6.99
C MET A 5 13.50 82.71 -6.08
N ARG A 6 14.78 82.79 -6.43
CA ARG A 6 15.89 82.35 -5.55
C ARG A 6 16.09 83.33 -4.40
N GLU A 7 16.04 84.63 -4.69
CA GLU A 7 16.10 85.70 -3.68
C GLU A 7 14.91 85.67 -2.71
N ARG A 8 13.71 85.28 -3.14
CA ARG A 8 12.58 85.08 -2.22
C ARG A 8 12.70 83.84 -1.34
N ARG A 9 13.46 82.82 -1.76
CA ARG A 9 13.65 81.58 -0.97
C ARG A 9 14.72 81.71 0.12
N THR A 10 15.41 82.85 0.20
CA THR A 10 16.29 83.17 1.34
C THR A 10 15.51 83.71 2.53
N ASP A 11 14.26 84.15 2.32
CA ASP A 11 13.31 84.50 3.37
C ASP A 11 12.69 83.21 3.95
N ASP A 12 12.83 83.03 5.26
CA ASP A 12 12.45 81.80 5.95
C ASP A 12 10.93 81.58 6.01
N GLU A 13 10.16 82.66 6.09
CA GLU A 13 8.69 82.61 6.14
C GLU A 13 8.12 82.22 4.76
N PHE A 14 8.68 82.80 3.69
CA PHE A 14 8.37 82.42 2.32
C PHE A 14 8.79 80.97 2.02
N ARG A 15 9.96 80.54 2.49
CA ARG A 15 10.44 79.16 2.30
C ARG A 15 9.55 78.14 3.00
N SER A 16 9.13 78.42 4.24
CA SER A 16 8.23 77.55 5.00
C SER A 16 6.85 77.43 4.35
N THR A 17 6.28 78.55 3.91
CA THR A 17 4.97 78.58 3.23
C THR A 17 4.99 77.92 1.86
N ASP A 18 6.04 78.13 1.05
CA ASP A 18 6.23 77.45 -0.24
C ASP A 18 6.42 75.93 -0.05
N ASN A 19 7.19 75.51 0.95
CA ASN A 19 7.34 74.09 1.29
C ASN A 19 6.00 73.46 1.71
N ARG A 20 5.21 74.14 2.55
CA ARG A 20 3.88 73.67 2.96
C ARG A 20 2.91 73.58 1.78
N ARG A 21 2.96 74.56 0.87
CA ARG A 21 2.13 74.58 -0.34
C ARG A 21 2.48 73.42 -1.27
N ARG A 22 3.77 73.17 -1.51
CA ARG A 22 4.25 72.02 -2.30
C ARG A 22 3.93 70.69 -1.65
N ALA A 23 4.08 70.57 -0.34
CA ALA A 23 3.73 69.37 0.41
C ALA A 23 2.24 69.05 0.27
N ASN A 24 1.36 70.05 0.40
CA ASN A 24 -0.08 69.89 0.19
C ASN A 24 -0.42 69.53 -1.27
N SER A 25 0.23 70.16 -2.25
CA SER A 25 0.07 69.82 -3.67
C SER A 25 0.44 68.36 -3.95
N HIS A 26 1.59 67.89 -3.45
CA HIS A 26 1.99 66.49 -3.57
C HIS A 26 1.07 65.53 -2.82
N LYS A 27 0.50 65.96 -1.68
CA LYS A 27 -0.47 65.15 -0.92
C LYS A 27 -1.77 64.94 -1.70
N ILE A 28 -2.23 65.98 -2.40
CA ILE A 28 -3.41 65.91 -3.30
C ILE A 28 -3.10 65.03 -4.51
N GLU A 29 -1.94 65.22 -5.15
CA GLU A 29 -1.49 64.41 -6.29
C GLU A 29 -1.37 62.91 -5.93
N ARG A 30 -0.84 62.57 -4.74
CA ARG A 30 -0.73 61.18 -4.26
C ARG A 30 -2.09 60.52 -3.99
N LYS A 31 -3.13 61.30 -3.68
CA LYS A 31 -4.49 60.80 -3.46
C LYS A 31 -5.27 60.59 -4.76
N ASN A 32 -4.84 61.19 -5.86
CA ASN A 32 -5.46 60.98 -7.17
C ASN A 32 -4.90 59.71 -7.82
N ASN A 33 -5.73 58.67 -7.88
CA ASN A 33 -5.34 57.37 -8.44
C ASN A 33 -5.00 57.45 -9.94
N GLU A 34 -5.70 58.27 -10.73
CA GLU A 34 -5.45 58.37 -12.18
C GLU A 34 -4.08 58.99 -12.46
N LEU A 35 -3.76 60.11 -11.79
CA LEU A 35 -2.44 60.75 -11.90
C LEU A 35 -1.32 59.82 -11.42
N LYS A 36 -1.55 59.05 -10.37
CA LYS A 36 -0.60 58.04 -9.87
C LYS A 36 -0.38 56.93 -10.92
N THR A 37 -1.43 56.45 -11.56
CA THR A 37 -1.33 55.41 -12.59
C THR A 37 -0.60 55.91 -13.84
N ASP A 38 -0.89 57.13 -14.31
CA ASP A 38 -0.24 57.69 -15.49
C ASP A 38 1.26 57.95 -15.25
N LYS A 39 1.60 58.50 -14.08
CA LYS A 39 3.00 58.69 -13.66
C LYS A 39 3.76 57.37 -13.57
N ASN A 40 3.12 56.31 -13.08
CA ASN A 40 3.70 54.97 -13.04
C ASN A 40 3.89 54.38 -14.44
N LYS A 41 2.94 54.59 -15.36
CA LYS A 41 3.05 54.16 -16.76
C LYS A 41 4.24 54.83 -17.45
N ARG A 42 4.34 56.16 -17.37
CA ARG A 42 5.47 56.92 -17.93
C ARG A 42 6.81 56.46 -17.35
N ARG A 43 6.88 56.25 -16.03
CA ARG A 43 8.09 55.74 -15.37
C ARG A 43 8.45 54.32 -15.83
N ALA A 44 7.47 53.46 -16.03
CA ALA A 44 7.68 52.10 -16.53
C ALA A 44 8.17 52.10 -17.98
N GLU A 45 7.68 53.03 -18.80
CA GLU A 45 8.10 53.19 -20.21
C GLU A 45 9.55 53.68 -20.32
N VAL A 46 9.93 54.68 -19.52
CA VAL A 46 11.34 55.12 -19.41
C VAL A 46 12.25 53.97 -18.96
N LEU A 47 11.86 53.22 -17.92
CA LEU A 47 12.65 52.07 -17.46
C LEU A 47 12.75 50.96 -18.51
N ARG A 48 11.73 50.76 -19.37
CA ARG A 48 11.82 49.82 -20.50
C ARG A 48 12.87 50.27 -21.50
N THR A 49 12.90 51.56 -21.84
CA THR A 49 13.92 52.10 -22.75
C THR A 49 15.33 52.02 -22.16
N GLU A 50 15.50 52.31 -20.87
CA GLU A 50 16.81 52.24 -20.19
C GLU A 50 17.36 50.80 -20.10
N ARG A 51 16.49 49.78 -19.98
CA ARG A 51 16.89 48.36 -19.95
C ARG A 51 17.46 47.82 -21.27
N HIS A 52 17.34 48.55 -22.37
CA HIS A 52 18.06 48.23 -23.61
C HIS A 52 19.57 48.49 -23.49
N ASN A 53 19.99 49.35 -22.55
CA ASN A 53 21.40 49.55 -22.24
C ASN A 53 21.90 48.40 -21.33
N GLU A 54 22.88 47.65 -21.82
CA GLU A 54 23.52 46.54 -21.10
C GLU A 54 24.11 46.96 -19.75
N GLY A 55 24.71 48.14 -19.64
CA GLY A 55 25.29 48.65 -18.39
C GLY A 55 24.23 48.98 -17.34
N PHE A 56 23.11 49.57 -17.76
CA PHE A 56 21.98 49.83 -16.87
C PHE A 56 21.33 48.53 -16.39
N LYS A 57 21.15 47.56 -17.30
CA LYS A 57 20.60 46.23 -16.99
C LYS A 57 21.49 45.45 -16.02
N ALA A 58 22.81 45.49 -16.20
CA ALA A 58 23.76 44.87 -15.28
C ALA A 58 23.66 45.48 -13.88
N GLN A 59 23.65 46.82 -13.78
CA GLN A 59 23.52 47.52 -12.50
C GLN A 59 22.16 47.28 -11.82
N GLU A 60 21.06 47.23 -12.58
CA GLU A 60 19.73 46.89 -12.05
C GLU A 60 19.70 45.45 -11.51
N ASN A 61 20.30 44.50 -12.23
CA ASN A 61 20.41 43.10 -11.79
C ASN A 61 21.25 42.97 -10.51
N GLU A 62 22.38 43.68 -10.42
CA GLU A 62 23.23 43.68 -9.23
C GLU A 62 22.48 44.24 -8.01
N ARG A 63 21.78 45.37 -8.16
CA ARG A 63 20.95 45.93 -7.09
C ARG A 63 19.87 44.95 -6.62
N ARG A 64 19.20 44.27 -7.56
CA ARG A 64 18.18 43.26 -7.23
C ARG A 64 18.79 42.04 -6.53
N ALA A 65 19.94 41.57 -6.99
CA ALA A 65 20.64 40.45 -6.37
C ALA A 65 21.04 40.79 -4.93
N ASN A 66 21.56 42.00 -4.69
CA ASN A 66 21.92 42.48 -3.36
C ASN A 66 20.69 42.63 -2.46
N ALA A 67 19.59 43.20 -2.97
CA ALA A 67 18.33 43.29 -2.21
C ALA A 67 17.80 41.90 -1.81
N HIS A 68 17.79 40.94 -2.74
CA HIS A 68 17.37 39.57 -2.46
C HIS A 68 18.32 38.86 -1.48
N LYS A 69 19.62 39.18 -1.50
CA LYS A 69 20.60 38.65 -0.54
C LYS A 69 20.26 39.12 0.88
N ILE A 70 19.93 40.39 1.05
CA ILE A 70 19.49 40.98 2.33
C ILE A 70 18.17 40.33 2.79
N GLU A 71 17.19 40.16 1.91
CA GLU A 71 15.93 39.48 2.26
C GLU A 71 16.14 38.04 2.74
N ARG A 72 17.09 37.29 2.14
CA ARG A 72 17.45 35.95 2.59
C ARG A 72 18.16 35.91 3.94
N GLU A 73 18.59 37.02 4.52
CA GLU A 73 19.09 37.03 5.90
C GLU A 73 17.93 36.75 6.88
N ASN A 74 16.72 37.22 6.55
CA ASN A 74 15.51 36.92 7.30
C ASN A 74 15.21 35.40 7.28
N LYS A 75 15.03 34.81 8.45
CA LYS A 75 14.73 33.38 8.62
C LYS A 75 13.34 33.01 8.10
N GLU A 76 12.34 33.86 8.31
CA GLU A 76 10.96 33.60 7.88
C GLU A 76 10.85 33.59 6.36
N PHE A 77 11.41 34.61 5.71
CA PHE A 77 11.46 34.69 4.25
C PHE A 77 12.13 33.47 3.61
N ARG A 78 13.26 33.01 4.17
CA ARG A 78 13.92 31.77 3.70
C ARG A 78 13.05 30.53 3.85
N LYS A 79 12.29 30.44 4.95
CA LYS A 79 11.42 29.30 5.21
C LYS A 79 10.28 29.28 4.18
N GLU A 80 9.61 30.41 3.97
CA GLU A 80 8.54 30.56 2.98
C GLU A 80 9.04 30.29 1.55
N GLU A 81 10.21 30.82 1.17
CA GLU A 81 10.82 30.57 -0.14
C GLU A 81 11.07 29.06 -0.35
N ASN A 82 11.60 28.38 0.67
CA ASN A 82 11.88 26.94 0.62
C ASN A 82 10.60 26.10 0.56
N GLU A 83 9.57 26.46 1.34
CA GLU A 83 8.28 25.79 1.33
C GLU A 83 7.58 25.94 -0.02
N GLY A 84 7.58 27.15 -0.60
CA GLY A 84 7.03 27.40 -1.93
C GLY A 84 7.75 26.60 -3.03
N ARG A 85 9.09 26.56 -2.99
CA ARG A 85 9.88 25.72 -3.93
C ARG A 85 9.58 24.24 -3.75
N ALA A 86 9.48 23.77 -2.51
CA ALA A 86 9.16 22.37 -2.22
C ALA A 86 7.78 21.99 -2.74
N GLU A 87 6.79 22.87 -2.59
CA GLU A 87 5.43 22.64 -3.09
C GLU A 87 5.37 22.63 -4.62
N ALA A 88 6.04 23.57 -5.29
CA ALA A 88 6.16 23.57 -6.75
C ALA A 88 6.75 22.25 -7.27
N LEU A 89 7.84 21.77 -6.64
CA LEU A 89 8.45 20.47 -6.94
C LEU A 89 7.51 19.28 -6.69
N ARG A 90 6.64 19.35 -5.67
CA ARG A 90 5.64 18.29 -5.43
C ARG A 90 4.61 18.23 -6.54
N VAL A 91 4.14 19.39 -7.01
CA VAL A 91 3.21 19.49 -8.15
C VAL A 91 3.87 18.93 -9.40
N GLU A 92 5.10 19.32 -9.68
CA GLU A 92 5.84 18.88 -10.88
C GLU A 92 6.09 17.36 -10.90
N ARG A 93 6.34 16.76 -9.72
CA ARG A 93 6.49 15.29 -9.55
C ARG A 93 5.21 14.48 -9.74
N GLN A 94 4.04 15.11 -9.88
CA GLN A 94 2.83 14.43 -10.31
C GLN A 94 2.91 14.00 -11.78
N ASN A 95 3.70 14.72 -12.59
CA ASN A 95 4.00 14.32 -13.96
C ASN A 95 5.02 13.16 -13.96
N GLU A 96 4.65 12.06 -14.60
CA GLU A 96 5.44 10.83 -14.64
C GLU A 96 6.77 11.01 -15.41
N GLU A 97 6.76 11.79 -16.48
CA GLU A 97 7.94 12.06 -17.31
C GLU A 97 8.95 12.93 -16.56
N PHE A 98 8.46 13.98 -15.88
CA PHE A 98 9.31 14.80 -15.01
C PHE A 98 9.92 13.97 -13.87
N ARG A 99 9.12 13.11 -13.24
CA ARG A 99 9.58 12.22 -12.17
C ARG A 99 10.67 11.25 -12.66
N ALA A 100 10.54 10.71 -13.86
CA ALA A 100 11.56 9.84 -14.45
C ALA A 100 12.88 10.61 -14.69
N GLN A 101 12.80 11.82 -15.26
CA GLN A 101 13.98 12.66 -15.51
C GLN A 101 14.65 13.17 -14.22
N ASP A 102 13.88 13.57 -13.19
CA ASP A 102 14.40 13.98 -11.88
C ASP A 102 15.16 12.82 -11.22
N ASN A 103 14.59 11.61 -11.27
CA ASN A 103 15.24 10.41 -10.77
C ASN A 103 16.54 10.09 -11.53
N GLU A 104 16.54 10.16 -12.86
CA GLU A 104 17.73 9.91 -13.67
C GLU A 104 18.86 10.90 -13.36
N ARG A 105 18.53 12.21 -13.29
CA ARG A 105 19.49 13.26 -12.90
C ARG A 105 20.06 13.00 -11.50
N ARG A 106 19.19 12.65 -10.56
CA ARG A 106 19.61 12.33 -9.19
C ARG A 106 20.55 11.13 -9.14
N LEU A 107 20.24 10.06 -9.87
CA LEU A 107 21.09 8.86 -9.94
C LEU A 107 22.46 9.17 -10.55
N LYS A 108 22.51 9.95 -11.64
CA LYS A 108 23.78 10.41 -12.23
C LYS A 108 24.61 11.22 -11.24
N SER A 109 23.99 12.17 -10.54
CA SER A 109 24.67 12.98 -9.53
C SER A 109 25.22 12.16 -8.36
N LEU A 110 24.47 11.13 -7.91
CA LEU A 110 24.91 10.22 -6.86
C LEU A 110 26.07 9.34 -7.32
N LYS A 111 26.07 8.92 -8.60
CA LYS A 111 27.16 8.14 -9.17
C LYS A 111 28.48 8.90 -9.12
N VAL A 112 28.47 10.17 -9.55
CA VAL A 112 29.64 11.06 -9.49
C VAL A 112 30.10 11.28 -8.05
N LYS A 113 29.18 11.59 -7.12
CA LYS A 113 29.54 11.76 -5.70
C LYS A 113 30.18 10.50 -5.09
N ARG A 114 29.73 9.31 -5.50
CA ARG A 114 30.31 8.04 -5.02
C ARG A 114 31.68 7.73 -5.66
N GLU A 115 32.16 8.49 -6.62
CA GLU A 115 33.55 8.36 -7.08
C GLU A 115 34.52 8.95 -6.05
N GLU A 116 34.10 10.00 -5.33
CA GLU A 116 34.85 10.60 -4.22
C GLU A 116 34.90 9.65 -3.01
N GLU A 117 36.12 9.36 -2.53
CA GLU A 117 36.33 8.43 -1.40
C GLU A 117 35.75 8.98 -0.07
N ASP A 118 35.86 10.29 0.17
CA ASP A 118 35.31 10.93 1.37
C ASP A 118 33.79 10.75 1.46
N TYR A 119 33.09 10.89 0.34
CA TYR A 119 31.64 10.69 0.27
C TYR A 119 31.26 9.22 0.54
N LYS A 120 32.00 8.27 -0.03
CA LYS A 120 31.79 6.83 0.23
C LYS A 120 32.00 6.48 1.71
N GLU A 121 33.00 7.06 2.36
CA GLU A 121 33.27 6.79 3.76
C GLU A 121 32.18 7.38 4.66
N GLU A 122 31.75 8.62 4.39
CA GLU A 122 30.65 9.26 5.11
C GLU A 122 29.32 8.51 4.91
N GLU A 123 29.03 8.05 3.68
CA GLU A 123 27.85 7.22 3.39
C GLU A 123 27.91 5.89 4.18
N ARG A 124 29.07 5.23 4.24
CA ARG A 124 29.27 4.01 5.04
C ARG A 124 29.07 4.26 6.52
N ARG A 125 29.67 5.32 7.08
CA ARG A 125 29.52 5.70 8.49
C ARG A 125 28.06 6.00 8.82
N GLY A 126 27.38 6.78 7.99
CA GLY A 126 25.96 7.10 8.15
C GLY A 126 25.07 5.85 8.09
N ASN A 127 25.35 4.92 7.18
CA ASN A 127 24.63 3.65 7.09
C ASN A 127 24.88 2.75 8.29
N ALA A 128 26.13 2.67 8.77
CA ALA A 128 26.48 1.93 9.98
C ALA A 128 25.78 2.50 11.21
N LEU A 129 25.75 3.83 11.36
CA LEU A 129 25.04 4.52 12.45
C LEU A 129 23.53 4.30 12.37
N ARG A 130 22.93 4.35 11.17
CA ARG A 130 21.51 4.00 10.98
C ARG A 130 21.22 2.57 11.40
N LEU A 131 22.06 1.62 10.98
CA LEU A 131 21.92 0.22 11.35
C LEU A 131 22.04 0.02 12.87
N HIS A 132 23.03 0.66 13.49
CA HIS A 132 23.22 0.66 14.94
C HIS A 132 22.00 1.21 15.67
N ASN A 133 21.52 2.41 15.30
CA ASN A 133 20.36 3.03 15.92
C ASN A 133 19.08 2.20 15.75
N THR A 134 18.89 1.58 14.58
CA THR A 134 17.78 0.63 14.41
C THR A 134 17.92 -0.57 15.32
N ARG A 135 19.12 -1.18 15.42
CA ARG A 135 19.38 -2.32 16.31
C ARG A 135 19.17 -1.99 17.78
N ASP A 136 19.64 -0.84 18.25
CA ASP A 136 19.46 -0.39 19.63
C ASP A 136 17.99 -0.14 19.97
N LYS A 137 17.23 0.44 19.03
CA LYS A 137 15.78 0.60 19.17
C LYS A 137 15.06 -0.74 19.38
N TYR A 138 15.56 -1.81 18.77
CA TYR A 138 15.00 -3.15 18.92
C TYR A 138 15.55 -3.91 20.14
N ARG A 139 16.80 -3.65 20.55
CA ARG A 139 17.45 -4.29 21.71
C ARG A 139 16.88 -3.81 23.03
N ASN A 140 16.67 -2.50 23.19
CA ASN A 140 16.14 -1.91 24.42
C ASN A 140 14.62 -2.09 24.59
N ASN A 141 13.95 -2.67 23.58
CA ASN A 141 12.50 -2.79 23.55
C ASN A 141 12.04 -4.21 23.21
N PHE A 142 12.93 -5.20 23.39
CA PHE A 142 12.67 -6.59 23.02
C PHE A 142 11.46 -7.16 23.75
N ASP A 143 11.37 -6.99 25.07
CA ASP A 143 10.25 -7.50 25.86
C ASP A 143 8.92 -6.83 25.49
N ALA A 144 8.93 -5.52 25.21
CA ALA A 144 7.75 -4.82 24.72
C ALA A 144 7.33 -5.29 23.32
N MET A 145 8.30 -5.55 22.42
CA MET A 145 8.02 -6.12 21.11
C MET A 145 7.50 -7.55 21.18
N LYS A 146 8.07 -8.38 22.05
CA LYS A 146 7.62 -9.75 22.30
C LYS A 146 6.19 -9.73 22.82
N SER A 147 5.90 -8.89 23.80
CA SER A 147 4.56 -8.73 24.38
C SER A 147 3.56 -8.25 23.33
N ASN A 148 3.95 -7.28 22.48
CA ASN A 148 3.13 -6.81 21.36
C ASN A 148 2.88 -7.93 20.33
N TYR A 149 3.90 -8.70 19.96
CA TYR A 149 3.76 -9.84 19.07
C TYR A 149 2.80 -10.89 19.65
N GLU A 150 3.03 -11.33 20.90
CA GLU A 150 2.19 -12.31 21.60
C GLU A 150 0.74 -11.83 21.70
N SER A 151 0.52 -10.54 21.99
CA SER A 151 -0.82 -9.96 22.03
C SER A 151 -1.53 -10.04 20.66
N LYS A 152 -0.80 -9.81 19.56
CA LYS A 152 -1.33 -9.85 18.19
C LYS A 152 -1.63 -11.25 17.68
N ILE A 153 -0.93 -12.27 18.19
CA ILE A 153 -1.15 -13.67 17.77
C ILE A 153 -2.07 -14.45 18.72
N LYS A 154 -2.49 -13.85 19.84
CA LYS A 154 -3.26 -14.50 20.91
C LYS A 154 -4.54 -15.18 20.41
N GLU A 155 -5.26 -14.51 19.53
CA GLU A 155 -6.57 -14.98 19.00
C GLU A 155 -6.45 -15.89 17.77
N GLY A 156 -5.23 -16.16 17.29
CA GLY A 156 -5.00 -16.97 16.10
C GLY A 156 -5.55 -16.34 14.80
N LEU A 157 -5.58 -17.13 13.72
CA LEU A 157 -6.14 -16.70 12.44
C LEU A 157 -7.61 -17.14 12.36
N THR A 158 -8.49 -16.39 13.03
CA THR A 158 -9.92 -16.72 13.16
C THR A 158 -10.81 -15.88 12.23
N HIS A 159 -10.34 -14.74 11.75
CA HIS A 159 -11.12 -13.82 10.94
C HIS A 159 -11.04 -14.19 9.46
N ILE A 160 -12.19 -14.23 8.77
CA ILE A 160 -12.30 -14.76 7.40
C ILE A 160 -12.56 -13.59 6.45
N CYS A 161 -11.63 -13.35 5.52
CA CYS A 161 -11.82 -12.31 4.52
C CYS A 161 -13.00 -12.65 3.59
N SER A 162 -14.01 -11.78 3.50
CA SER A 162 -15.22 -12.01 2.69
C SER A 162 -14.95 -12.08 1.19
N CYS A 163 -13.82 -11.56 0.73
CA CYS A 163 -13.43 -11.58 -0.68
C CYS A 163 -12.60 -12.81 -1.07
N CYS A 164 -11.50 -13.09 -0.36
CA CYS A 164 -10.59 -14.19 -0.70
C CYS A 164 -10.79 -15.47 0.12
N GLY A 165 -11.62 -15.46 1.16
CA GLY A 165 -11.83 -16.61 2.05
C GLY A 165 -10.65 -16.97 2.95
N GLY A 166 -9.54 -16.22 2.87
CA GLY A 166 -8.36 -16.47 3.70
C GLY A 166 -8.59 -16.16 5.17
N LEU A 167 -7.92 -16.91 6.04
CA LEU A 167 -7.89 -16.69 7.49
C LEU A 167 -6.81 -15.66 7.85
N TRP A 168 -7.16 -14.69 8.69
CA TRP A 168 -6.26 -13.61 9.12
C TRP A 168 -6.38 -13.33 10.61
N PHE A 169 -5.37 -12.66 11.15
CA PHE A 169 -5.43 -12.05 12.47
C PHE A 169 -6.34 -10.82 12.46
N ALA A 170 -6.95 -10.51 13.60
CA ALA A 170 -7.81 -9.33 13.79
C ALA A 170 -7.17 -8.03 13.27
N TYR A 171 -5.89 -7.79 13.59
CA TYR A 171 -5.17 -6.58 13.16
C TYR A 171 -4.95 -6.47 11.64
N SER A 172 -5.09 -7.57 10.90
CA SER A 172 -4.90 -7.63 9.44
C SER A 172 -6.21 -7.51 8.66
N ILE A 173 -7.35 -7.52 9.35
CA ILE A 173 -8.69 -7.37 8.77
C ILE A 173 -9.28 -6.02 9.17
N ARG A 174 -10.16 -5.52 8.32
CA ARG A 174 -11.03 -4.38 8.62
C ARG A 174 -12.45 -4.71 8.26
N GLU A 175 -13.35 -4.35 9.15
CA GLU A 175 -14.78 -4.49 8.99
C GLU A 175 -15.36 -3.32 8.20
N TYR A 176 -16.34 -3.65 7.36
CA TYR A 176 -17.12 -2.72 6.58
C TYR A 176 -18.57 -3.17 6.56
N THR A 177 -19.49 -2.22 6.44
CA THR A 177 -20.85 -2.50 5.99
C THR A 177 -20.97 -2.19 4.51
N VAL A 178 -21.98 -2.77 3.85
CA VAL A 178 -22.30 -2.46 2.43
C VAL A 178 -22.50 -0.95 2.25
N GLU A 179 -23.13 -0.29 3.21
CA GLU A 179 -23.35 1.16 3.21
C GLU A 179 -22.04 1.95 3.27
N MET A 180 -21.08 1.54 4.10
CA MET A 180 -19.77 2.20 4.20
C MET A 180 -18.98 2.10 2.89
N LEU A 181 -19.08 0.96 2.20
CA LEU A 181 -18.45 0.77 0.90
C LEU A 181 -19.18 1.58 -0.20
N ALA A 182 -20.51 1.62 -0.16
CA ALA A 182 -21.31 2.43 -1.08
C ALA A 182 -21.01 3.94 -0.94
N LYS A 183 -20.85 4.45 0.29
CA LYS A 183 -20.43 5.83 0.56
C LYS A 183 -19.06 6.18 -0.04
N LYS A 184 -18.21 5.19 -0.28
CA LYS A 184 -16.90 5.36 -0.94
C LYS A 184 -16.97 5.29 -2.46
N GLY A 185 -18.17 5.24 -3.04
CA GLY A 185 -18.37 5.22 -4.50
C GLY A 185 -18.35 3.82 -5.12
N LEU A 186 -18.42 2.76 -4.32
CA LEU A 186 -18.50 1.39 -4.84
C LEU A 186 -19.95 1.03 -5.16
N LYS A 187 -20.19 0.44 -6.34
CA LYS A 187 -21.53 -0.04 -6.74
C LYS A 187 -21.91 -1.27 -5.90
N LYS A 188 -23.18 -1.37 -5.52
CA LYS A 188 -23.70 -2.54 -4.75
C LYS A 188 -23.45 -3.86 -5.48
N GLU A 189 -23.71 -3.90 -6.79
CA GLU A 189 -23.46 -5.08 -7.65
C GLU A 189 -21.99 -5.53 -7.62
N PHE A 190 -21.06 -4.58 -7.60
CA PHE A 190 -19.63 -4.87 -7.50
C PHE A 190 -19.29 -5.44 -6.12
N ILE A 191 -19.87 -4.89 -5.05
CA ILE A 191 -19.67 -5.39 -3.68
C ILE A 191 -20.18 -6.84 -3.57
N ASP A 192 -21.38 -7.13 -4.09
CA ASP A 192 -21.97 -8.47 -4.06
C ASP A 192 -21.16 -9.48 -4.88
N THR A 193 -20.51 -9.04 -5.96
CA THR A 193 -19.67 -9.89 -6.80
C THR A 193 -18.32 -10.18 -6.15
N VAL A 194 -17.71 -9.19 -5.50
CA VAL A 194 -16.36 -9.33 -4.93
C VAL A 194 -16.39 -9.94 -3.53
N CYS A 195 -17.42 -9.63 -2.73
CA CYS A 195 -17.61 -10.20 -1.39
C CYS A 195 -18.42 -11.49 -1.50
N TYR A 196 -17.73 -12.55 -1.91
CA TYR A 196 -18.33 -13.87 -2.13
C TYR A 196 -19.02 -14.44 -0.87
N LEU A 197 -18.42 -14.23 0.31
CA LEU A 197 -19.02 -14.63 1.59
C LEU A 197 -19.98 -13.55 2.08
N LYS A 198 -21.28 -13.81 1.94
CA LYS A 198 -22.35 -12.88 2.30
C LYS A 198 -22.65 -12.92 3.80
N HIS A 199 -21.94 -12.08 4.55
CA HIS A 199 -22.22 -11.79 5.95
C HIS A 199 -22.70 -10.33 6.09
N GLU A 200 -23.43 -10.01 7.17
CA GLU A 200 -23.85 -8.64 7.45
C GLU A 200 -22.66 -7.68 7.60
N ILE A 201 -21.57 -8.19 8.20
CA ILE A 201 -20.30 -7.50 8.34
C ILE A 201 -19.32 -8.07 7.30
N ILE A 202 -18.79 -7.18 6.45
CA ILE A 202 -17.80 -7.52 5.43
C ILE A 202 -16.40 -7.34 6.02
N GLU A 203 -15.70 -8.44 6.23
CA GLU A 203 -14.32 -8.45 6.69
C GLU A 203 -13.36 -8.46 5.49
N LEU A 204 -12.51 -7.44 5.36
CA LEU A 204 -11.52 -7.37 4.26
C LEU A 204 -10.09 -7.35 4.79
N CYS A 205 -9.28 -8.28 4.29
CA CYS A 205 -7.84 -8.25 4.53
C CYS A 205 -7.20 -7.05 3.83
N THR A 206 -6.00 -6.69 4.27
CA THR A 206 -5.27 -5.51 3.76
C THR A 206 -5.09 -5.50 2.24
N THR A 207 -4.87 -6.65 1.60
CA THR A 207 -4.68 -6.77 0.15
C THR A 207 -6.01 -6.61 -0.59
N CYS A 208 -7.03 -7.39 -0.23
CA CYS A 208 -8.36 -7.31 -0.86
C CYS A 208 -8.94 -5.90 -0.74
N ARG A 209 -8.81 -5.28 0.43
CA ARG A 209 -9.21 -3.88 0.65
C ARG A 209 -8.56 -2.94 -0.34
N LYS A 210 -7.24 -3.04 -0.57
CA LYS A 210 -6.53 -2.14 -1.50
C LYS A 210 -7.10 -2.24 -2.91
N HIS A 211 -7.30 -3.45 -3.41
CA HIS A 211 -7.86 -3.70 -4.74
C HIS A 211 -9.32 -3.23 -4.86
N ILE A 212 -10.16 -3.56 -3.88
CA ILE A 212 -11.57 -3.17 -3.84
C ILE A 212 -11.71 -1.64 -3.84
N MET A 213 -10.90 -0.93 -3.04
CA MET A 213 -10.93 0.54 -2.98
C MET A 213 -10.46 1.18 -4.29
N SER A 214 -9.71 0.46 -5.13
CA SER A 214 -9.35 0.86 -6.49
C SER A 214 -10.33 0.35 -7.56
N ASN A 215 -11.50 -0.13 -7.16
CA ASN A 215 -12.54 -0.69 -8.03
C ASN A 215 -12.04 -1.86 -8.91
N LYS A 216 -11.11 -2.67 -8.38
CA LYS A 216 -10.54 -3.85 -9.03
C LYS A 216 -10.86 -5.11 -8.24
N ILE A 217 -11.13 -6.21 -8.95
CA ILE A 217 -11.31 -7.54 -8.34
C ILE A 217 -9.92 -8.12 -8.02
N PRO A 218 -9.63 -8.53 -6.77
CA PRO A 218 -8.38 -9.21 -6.45
C PRO A 218 -8.25 -10.53 -7.21
N ASN A 219 -7.06 -10.89 -7.70
CA ASN A 219 -6.85 -12.17 -8.38
C ASN A 219 -7.15 -13.38 -7.48
N ILE A 220 -6.93 -13.22 -6.16
CA ILE A 220 -7.21 -14.23 -5.13
C ILE A 220 -8.66 -14.27 -4.66
N ALA A 221 -9.58 -13.54 -5.31
CA ALA A 221 -10.98 -13.51 -4.92
C ALA A 221 -11.66 -14.86 -5.19
N LEU A 222 -12.53 -15.29 -4.28
CA LEU A 222 -13.34 -16.51 -4.44
C LEU A 222 -14.24 -16.44 -5.69
N SER A 223 -14.66 -15.23 -6.07
CA SER A 223 -15.45 -14.97 -7.28
C SER A 223 -14.72 -15.30 -8.58
N ASN A 224 -13.39 -15.41 -8.57
CA ASN A 224 -12.61 -15.85 -9.73
C ASN A 224 -12.54 -17.38 -9.88
N GLY A 225 -13.49 -18.12 -9.31
CA GLY A 225 -13.50 -19.59 -9.34
C GLY A 225 -12.56 -20.24 -8.32
N LEU A 226 -12.08 -19.48 -7.33
CA LEU A 226 -11.31 -20.01 -6.20
C LEU A 226 -12.20 -20.47 -5.04
N ALA A 227 -13.52 -20.30 -5.16
CA ALA A 227 -14.48 -20.81 -4.20
C ALA A 227 -14.44 -22.34 -4.12
N PHE A 228 -14.49 -22.87 -2.90
CA PHE A 228 -14.68 -24.29 -2.69
C PHE A 228 -16.06 -24.74 -3.19
N TYR A 229 -16.09 -25.83 -3.94
CA TYR A 229 -17.35 -26.47 -4.33
C TYR A 229 -18.09 -26.96 -3.08
N LYS A 230 -19.42 -26.84 -3.09
CA LYS A 230 -20.24 -27.46 -2.05
C LYS A 230 -20.06 -28.97 -2.14
N ILE A 231 -19.62 -29.58 -1.05
CA ILE A 231 -19.52 -31.03 -0.97
C ILE A 231 -20.94 -31.62 -1.12
N PRO A 232 -21.17 -32.53 -2.09
CA PRO A 232 -22.45 -33.20 -2.27
C PRO A 232 -22.84 -34.04 -1.06
N ASP A 233 -24.13 -34.17 -0.79
CA ASP A 233 -24.61 -34.90 0.38
C ASP A 233 -24.25 -36.39 0.34
N CYS A 234 -24.14 -36.98 -0.85
CA CYS A 234 -23.68 -38.36 -1.01
C CYS A 234 -22.21 -38.57 -0.58
N LEU A 235 -21.39 -37.51 -0.54
CA LEU A 235 -20.01 -37.55 -0.05
C LEU A 235 -19.92 -37.19 1.45
N LYS A 236 -20.81 -36.33 1.96
CA LYS A 236 -20.82 -35.91 3.38
C LYS A 236 -21.13 -37.06 4.35
N ILE A 237 -21.87 -38.06 3.90
CA ILE A 237 -22.37 -39.17 4.74
C ILE A 237 -21.30 -40.28 4.90
N LEU A 238 -20.21 -40.22 4.14
CA LEU A 238 -19.17 -41.24 4.13
C LEU A 238 -18.42 -41.26 5.46
N THR A 239 -18.10 -42.46 5.95
CA THR A 239 -17.15 -42.64 7.06
C THR A 239 -15.71 -42.45 6.59
N GLU A 240 -14.77 -42.31 7.52
CA GLU A 240 -13.35 -42.13 7.21
C GLU A 240 -12.78 -43.28 6.36
N LEU A 241 -13.23 -44.52 6.61
CA LEU A 241 -12.86 -45.66 5.78
C LEU A 241 -13.55 -45.63 4.41
N GLU A 242 -14.84 -45.28 4.34
CA GLU A 242 -15.59 -45.17 3.08
C GLU A 242 -15.00 -44.07 2.17
N GLU A 243 -14.59 -42.93 2.72
CA GLU A 243 -13.90 -41.84 2.01
C GLU A 243 -12.54 -42.30 1.46
N ARG A 244 -11.77 -43.08 2.26
CA ARG A 244 -10.49 -43.64 1.79
C ARG A 244 -10.67 -44.65 0.66
N LEU A 245 -11.75 -45.42 0.64
CA LEU A 245 -12.03 -46.41 -0.41
C LEU A 245 -12.36 -45.77 -1.76
N ILE A 246 -13.01 -44.60 -1.77
CA ILE A 246 -13.33 -43.86 -2.99
C ILE A 246 -12.17 -42.96 -3.45
N SER A 247 -11.20 -42.71 -2.58
CA SER A 247 -10.07 -41.86 -2.91
C SER A 247 -9.18 -42.52 -3.97
N PRO A 248 -8.87 -41.84 -5.08
CA PRO A 248 -8.01 -42.40 -6.14
C PRO A 248 -6.58 -42.68 -5.65
N ARG A 249 -6.18 -42.06 -4.54
CA ARG A 249 -4.91 -42.32 -3.84
C ARG A 249 -5.22 -42.55 -2.37
N ILE A 250 -4.79 -43.67 -1.80
CA ILE A 250 -5.02 -43.97 -0.38
C ILE A 250 -3.82 -43.42 0.42
N PRO A 251 -3.94 -42.28 1.12
CA PRO A 251 -2.85 -41.79 1.95
C PRO A 251 -2.72 -42.66 3.20
N PHE A 252 -1.61 -43.40 3.29
CA PHE A 252 -1.19 -44.05 4.54
C PHE A 252 -0.35 -43.12 5.43
N MET A 253 -0.42 -41.82 5.18
CA MET A 253 0.33 -40.79 5.90
C MET A 253 -0.39 -40.43 7.19
N VAL A 254 0.35 -40.31 8.27
CA VAL A 254 -0.16 -39.83 9.57
C VAL A 254 0.60 -38.57 9.91
N ILE A 255 -0.13 -37.48 10.12
CA ILE A 255 0.44 -36.25 10.67
C ILE A 255 0.65 -36.49 12.16
N ARG A 256 1.90 -36.39 12.61
CA ARG A 256 2.22 -36.49 14.05
C ARG A 256 2.88 -35.19 14.50
N THR A 257 2.63 -34.83 15.76
CA THR A 257 3.39 -33.79 16.44
C THR A 257 4.83 -34.29 16.59
N LEU A 258 5.78 -33.62 15.93
CA LEU A 258 7.18 -33.75 16.30
C LEU A 258 7.39 -32.93 17.59
N GLY A 259 8.22 -33.42 18.52
CA GLY A 259 8.48 -32.72 19.77
C GLY A 259 9.08 -31.32 19.57
N PHE A 260 9.03 -30.51 20.65
CA PHE A 260 9.52 -29.14 20.92
C PHE A 260 9.28 -28.02 19.88
N SER A 261 9.23 -28.32 18.59
CA SER A 261 8.76 -27.41 17.55
C SER A 261 7.31 -27.74 17.23
N LYS A 262 6.42 -26.74 17.16
CA LYS A 262 5.03 -26.91 16.71
C LYS A 262 4.93 -27.25 15.20
N GLN A 263 5.93 -27.92 14.65
CA GLN A 263 5.96 -28.35 13.26
C GLN A 263 5.38 -29.76 13.17
N PHE A 264 4.46 -29.93 12.23
CA PHE A 264 3.91 -31.22 11.90
C PHE A 264 4.91 -32.01 11.07
N GLY A 265 5.27 -33.21 11.55
CA GLY A 265 6.10 -34.15 10.80
C GLY A 265 5.25 -35.02 9.89
N LEU A 266 5.70 -35.20 8.65
CA LEU A 266 5.02 -36.02 7.67
C LEU A 266 5.86 -37.28 7.43
N LYS A 267 5.37 -38.43 7.91
CA LYS A 267 6.02 -39.75 7.75
C LYS A 267 5.05 -40.71 7.07
N GLY A 268 5.40 -41.15 5.86
CA GLY A 268 4.67 -42.19 5.14
C GLY A 268 5.13 -42.31 3.69
N ASN A 269 5.06 -43.52 3.15
CA ASN A 269 5.27 -43.76 1.72
C ASN A 269 3.94 -43.65 0.98
N LEU A 270 3.95 -43.02 -0.20
CA LEU A 270 2.86 -43.06 -1.18
C LEU A 270 2.93 -44.40 -1.92
N VAL A 271 1.88 -45.21 -1.87
CA VAL A 271 1.80 -46.46 -2.63
C VAL A 271 0.70 -46.32 -3.67
N ASN A 272 1.07 -46.25 -4.95
CA ASN A 272 0.12 -46.39 -6.04
C ASN A 272 -0.07 -47.90 -6.30
N VAL A 273 -1.28 -48.41 -6.08
CA VAL A 273 -1.64 -49.80 -6.41
C VAL A 273 -2.50 -49.77 -7.67
N PRO A 274 -2.04 -50.28 -8.83
CA PRO A 274 -2.92 -50.46 -9.97
C PRO A 274 -3.87 -51.65 -9.72
N MET A 275 -5.16 -51.49 -10.00
CA MET A 275 -6.13 -52.59 -10.00
C MET A 275 -6.74 -52.77 -11.38
N ASN A 276 -6.77 -54.03 -11.84
CA ASN A 276 -7.58 -54.49 -12.96
C ASN A 276 -8.90 -55.06 -12.43
N VAL A 277 -10.02 -54.71 -13.05
CA VAL A 277 -11.38 -54.82 -12.53
C VAL A 277 -12.08 -56.14 -12.95
N ASP A 278 -11.50 -56.92 -13.87
CA ASP A 278 -12.25 -57.96 -14.60
C ASP A 278 -12.26 -59.36 -13.95
N THR A 279 -11.48 -59.63 -12.89
CA THR A 279 -11.33 -60.99 -12.30
C THR A 279 -12.06 -61.24 -10.99
N ASN A 280 -13.10 -60.47 -10.65
CA ASN A 280 -13.86 -60.64 -9.39
C ASN A 280 -15.33 -61.08 -9.57
N VAL A 281 -15.72 -61.56 -10.76
CA VAL A 281 -17.15 -61.77 -11.12
C VAL A 281 -17.57 -63.25 -11.20
N SER A 282 -16.76 -64.20 -10.75
CA SER A 282 -17.15 -65.62 -10.77
C SER A 282 -17.19 -66.23 -9.37
N ILE A 283 -18.40 -66.62 -8.96
CA ILE A 283 -18.76 -67.54 -7.87
C ILE A 283 -19.38 -66.86 -6.62
N LEU A 284 -20.71 -67.04 -6.50
CA LEU A 284 -21.55 -66.73 -5.34
C LEU A 284 -21.05 -67.46 -4.07
N PRO A 285 -21.21 -66.85 -2.86
CA PRO A 285 -22.49 -66.83 -2.16
C PRO A 285 -22.92 -65.44 -1.63
N ARG A 286 -24.23 -65.16 -1.72
CA ARG A 286 -24.98 -63.91 -1.39
C ARG A 286 -24.53 -62.63 -2.11
N SER A 287 -25.48 -61.89 -2.69
CA SER A 287 -25.23 -60.60 -3.35
C SER A 287 -24.76 -59.55 -2.34
N PHE A 288 -23.53 -59.07 -2.49
CA PHE A 288 -22.93 -58.00 -1.68
C PHE A 288 -23.74 -56.69 -1.66
N ARG A 289 -24.68 -56.50 -2.62
CA ARG A 289 -25.55 -55.33 -2.68
C ARG A 289 -26.65 -55.35 -1.61
N ASP A 290 -26.97 -56.52 -1.07
CA ASP A 290 -28.04 -56.72 -0.09
C ASP A 290 -27.51 -56.78 1.36
N THR A 291 -26.19 -56.83 1.55
CA THR A 291 -25.58 -56.68 2.86
C THR A 291 -25.59 -55.20 3.25
N TYR A 292 -26.37 -54.83 4.27
CA TYR A 292 -26.46 -53.44 4.74
C TYR A 292 -25.08 -52.88 5.11
N THR A 293 -24.22 -53.74 5.68
CA THR A 293 -22.90 -53.39 6.18
C THR A 293 -21.91 -54.54 6.10
N ILE A 294 -20.61 -54.23 5.96
CA ILE A 294 -19.53 -55.22 5.85
C ILE A 294 -18.34 -54.76 6.69
N GLN A 295 -17.75 -55.67 7.47
CA GLN A 295 -16.54 -55.39 8.23
C GLN A 295 -15.31 -55.45 7.32
N LEU A 296 -14.56 -54.35 7.23
CA LEU A 296 -13.41 -54.24 6.35
C LEU A 296 -12.15 -53.87 7.15
N LYS A 297 -11.12 -54.72 7.02
CA LYS A 297 -9.77 -54.46 7.53
C LYS A 297 -8.95 -53.83 6.41
N LEU A 298 -8.69 -52.53 6.52
CA LEU A 298 -7.74 -51.87 5.62
C LEU A 298 -6.32 -52.12 6.14
N MET A 299 -5.52 -52.83 5.35
CA MET A 299 -4.14 -53.17 5.68
C MET A 299 -3.18 -52.22 4.96
N ARG A 300 -2.13 -51.74 5.64
CA ARG A 300 -1.01 -51.02 4.97
C ARG A 300 -0.24 -51.94 4.02
N GLN A 301 -0.04 -53.17 4.45
CA GLN A 301 0.55 -54.27 3.70
C GLN A 301 -0.14 -55.55 4.17
N MET A 302 -0.43 -56.47 3.24
CA MET A 302 -1.14 -57.72 3.56
C MET A 302 -0.39 -58.62 4.56
N LYS A 303 0.94 -58.46 4.66
CA LYS A 303 1.79 -59.17 5.61
C LYS A 303 1.68 -58.68 7.06
N ASN A 304 1.07 -57.53 7.31
CA ASN A 304 0.97 -56.99 8.67
C ASN A 304 -0.05 -57.80 9.48
N LYS A 305 0.23 -58.03 10.77
CA LYS A 305 -0.71 -58.72 11.67
C LYS A 305 -1.91 -57.83 12.07
N ASN A 306 -1.66 -56.54 12.25
CA ASN A 306 -2.66 -55.58 12.69
C ASN A 306 -3.18 -54.76 11.51
N ALA A 307 -4.50 -54.54 11.49
CA ALA A 307 -5.15 -53.66 10.55
C ALA A 307 -4.76 -52.20 10.80
N PHE A 308 -4.64 -51.42 9.73
CA PHE A 308 -4.45 -49.98 9.84
C PHE A 308 -5.75 -49.31 10.27
N ILE A 309 -6.87 -49.72 9.67
CA ILE A 309 -8.22 -49.32 10.06
C ILE A 309 -9.08 -50.56 10.00
N TYR A 310 -9.95 -50.72 10.99
CA TYR A 310 -10.95 -51.77 11.00
C TYR A 310 -12.30 -51.17 11.32
N GLU A 311 -13.14 -51.06 10.32
CA GLU A 311 -14.46 -50.45 10.44
C GLU A 311 -15.49 -51.23 9.62
N THR A 312 -16.75 -50.97 9.96
CA THR A 312 -17.89 -51.48 9.21
C THR A 312 -18.30 -50.46 8.15
N ILE A 313 -18.30 -50.87 6.88
CA ILE A 313 -18.62 -50.02 5.72
C ILE A 313 -19.99 -50.36 5.12
N ARG A 314 -20.60 -49.42 4.40
CA ARG A 314 -21.84 -49.60 3.62
C ARG A 314 -21.51 -49.61 2.12
N PRO A 315 -21.44 -50.77 1.47
CA PRO A 315 -21.03 -50.87 0.06
C PRO A 315 -21.89 -50.03 -0.90
N LYS A 316 -23.19 -49.91 -0.63
CA LYS A 316 -24.12 -49.12 -1.45
C LYS A 316 -23.81 -47.62 -1.43
N VAL A 317 -23.40 -47.07 -0.28
CA VAL A 317 -23.05 -45.66 -0.12
C VAL A 317 -21.73 -45.36 -0.85
N VAL A 318 -20.72 -46.21 -0.65
CA VAL A 318 -19.43 -46.14 -1.36
C VAL A 318 -19.65 -46.19 -2.87
N HIS A 319 -20.45 -47.14 -3.37
CA HIS A 319 -20.72 -47.27 -4.80
C HIS A 319 -21.44 -46.04 -5.38
N THR A 320 -22.37 -45.44 -4.63
CA THR A 320 -23.07 -44.21 -5.02
C THR A 320 -22.09 -43.03 -5.08
N ALA A 321 -21.20 -42.91 -4.10
CA ALA A 321 -20.16 -41.90 -4.08
C ALA A 321 -19.15 -42.05 -5.23
N VAL A 322 -18.71 -43.27 -5.55
CA VAL A 322 -17.83 -43.53 -6.71
C VAL A 322 -18.53 -43.17 -8.02
N LYS A 323 -19.83 -43.47 -8.16
CA LYS A 323 -20.61 -43.09 -9.35
C LYS A 323 -20.72 -41.58 -9.52
N TYR A 324 -20.76 -40.82 -8.43
CA TYR A 324 -20.77 -39.37 -8.48
C TYR A 324 -19.40 -38.79 -8.89
N LEU A 325 -18.31 -39.43 -8.47
CA LEU A 325 -16.93 -38.98 -8.72
C LEU A 325 -16.32 -39.45 -10.05
N LYS A 326 -16.97 -40.42 -10.71
CA LYS A 326 -16.68 -40.83 -12.09
C LYS A 326 -17.16 -39.78 -13.07
#